data_AF-A0A1Q7P264-F1
#
_entry.id   AF-A0A1Q7P264-F1
#
_cell.length_a   1.000
_cell.length_b   1.000
_cell.length_c   1.000
_cell.angle_alpha   90.00
_cell.angle_beta   90.00
_cell.angle_gamma   90.00
#
_symmetry.space_group_name_H-M   'P 1'
#
loop_
_entity.id
_entity.type
_entity.pdbx_description
1 polymer ?
#
loop_
_entity_poly.entity_id
_entity_poly.type
_entity_poly.pdbx_seq_one_letter_code
_entity_poly.pdbx_strand_id
1 'polypeptide(L)'
;MVSIGKELDIPLDITPNATAYYFLINSEGKIIDKGQVKSSTGISDIMIPPNKTADLSPGANDLQIFTVSDLAYHPDILRTSFLAINGNYTMPVEPSQALYQSITANSGYIPGIGLVAGLVLLGVILRRVRRKVPREGMP
;
A
#
# COMPACT_ATOMS: atom_id res chain seq x y z
N MET A 1 2.84 -2.95 13.19
CA MET A 1 2.71 -1.92 14.23
C MET A 1 1.48 -2.26 15.05
N VAL A 2 1.50 -1.98 16.36
CA VAL A 2 0.41 -2.27 17.30
C VAL A 2 -0.06 -0.97 17.93
N SER A 3 -1.38 -0.79 18.05
CA SER A 3 -1.96 0.37 18.71
C SER A 3 -2.05 0.13 20.21
N ILE A 4 -1.51 1.03 21.01
CA ILE A 4 -1.55 0.94 22.49
C ILE A 4 -3.01 1.03 22.96
N GLY A 5 -3.38 0.19 23.92
CA GLY A 5 -4.74 0.15 24.49
C GLY A 5 -5.81 -0.39 23.54
N LYS A 6 -5.41 -1.15 22.52
CA LYS A 6 -6.32 -1.90 21.63
C LYS A 6 -6.07 -3.40 21.78
N GLU A 7 -7.09 -4.20 21.49
CA GLU A 7 -6.94 -5.64 21.46
C GLU A 7 -5.88 -6.03 20.42
N LEU A 8 -5.00 -6.96 20.80
CA LEU A 8 -4.00 -7.52 19.91
C LEU A 8 -4.32 -8.99 19.71
N ASP A 9 -4.66 -9.33 18.48
CA ASP A 9 -4.92 -10.68 18.01
C ASP A 9 -3.69 -11.20 17.25
N ILE A 10 -3.16 -12.34 17.71
CA ILE A 10 -1.97 -12.97 17.14
C ILE A 10 -2.36 -14.39 16.70
N PRO A 11 -2.59 -14.60 15.39
CA PRO A 11 -2.91 -15.92 14.89
C PRO A 11 -1.70 -16.83 14.94
N LEU A 12 -1.94 -18.09 15.31
CA LEU A 12 -0.93 -19.14 15.44
C LEU A 12 -1.25 -20.32 14.54
N ASP A 13 -0.20 -20.80 13.86
CA ASP A 13 -0.14 -22.10 13.22
C ASP A 13 0.96 -22.90 13.90
N ILE A 14 0.55 -23.88 14.71
CA ILE A 14 1.41 -24.71 15.56
C ILE A 14 1.09 -26.19 15.35
N THR A 15 1.96 -27.07 15.86
CA THR A 15 1.69 -28.51 15.82
C THR A 15 0.37 -28.86 16.53
N PRO A 16 -0.50 -29.72 15.96
CA PRO A 16 -1.70 -30.17 16.63
C PRO A 16 -1.43 -30.74 18.02
N ASN A 17 -2.31 -30.43 18.97
CA ASN A 17 -2.20 -30.74 20.41
C ASN A 17 -1.03 -30.07 21.15
N ALA A 18 -0.28 -29.17 20.51
CA ALA A 18 0.73 -28.37 21.18
C ALA A 18 0.11 -27.29 22.06
N THR A 19 0.90 -26.86 23.05
CA THR A 19 0.59 -25.72 23.91
C THR A 19 1.60 -24.61 23.62
N ALA A 20 1.11 -23.43 23.26
CA ALA A 20 1.90 -22.23 23.08
C ALA A 20 1.82 -21.36 24.34
N TYR A 21 2.96 -20.98 24.89
CA TYR A 21 3.12 -20.04 25.99
C TYR A 21 3.63 -18.72 25.43
N TYR A 22 3.11 -17.59 25.89
CA TYR A 22 3.55 -16.29 25.42
C TYR A 22 3.96 -15.35 26.55
N PHE A 23 4.86 -14.43 26.22
CA PHE A 23 5.30 -13.33 27.06
C PHE A 23 5.30 -12.05 26.23
N LEU A 24 4.52 -11.07 26.67
CA LEU A 24 4.50 -9.71 26.14
C LEU A 24 5.43 -8.86 27.00
N ILE A 25 6.46 -8.28 26.38
CA ILE A 25 7.54 -7.58 27.05
C ILE A 25 7.57 -6.14 26.51
N ASN A 26 7.52 -5.17 27.42
CA ASN A 26 7.55 -3.76 27.01
C ASN A 26 8.98 -3.30 26.64
N SER A 27 9.12 -2.05 26.18
CA SER A 27 10.42 -1.46 25.80
C SER A 27 11.45 -1.39 26.94
N GLU A 28 11.03 -1.51 28.20
CA GLU A 28 11.90 -1.52 29.38
C GLU A 28 12.38 -2.94 29.73
N GLY A 29 11.95 -3.97 28.97
CA GLY A 29 12.24 -5.37 29.26
C GLY A 29 11.33 -5.99 30.33
N LYS A 30 10.26 -5.30 30.74
CA LYS A 30 9.30 -5.81 31.73
C LYS A 30 8.24 -6.68 31.04
N ILE A 31 7.98 -7.86 31.60
CA ILE A 31 6.84 -8.70 31.20
C ILE A 31 5.55 -8.02 31.68
N ILE A 32 4.75 -7.52 30.75
CA ILE A 32 3.47 -6.85 31.02
C ILE A 32 2.28 -7.79 30.88
N ASP A 33 2.43 -8.87 30.10
CA ASP A 33 1.44 -9.93 30.03
C ASP A 33 2.06 -11.28 29.70
N LYS A 34 1.38 -12.35 30.11
CA LYS A 34 1.77 -13.73 29.80
C LYS A 34 0.57 -14.66 29.87
N GLY A 35 0.60 -15.72 29.09
CA GLY A 35 -0.46 -16.72 29.11
C GLY A 35 -0.11 -17.94 28.28
N GLN A 36 -1.11 -18.78 28.06
CA GLN A 36 -0.97 -19.97 27.23
C GLN A 36 -2.24 -20.23 26.44
N VAL A 37 -2.09 -20.86 25.28
CA VAL A 37 -3.17 -21.37 24.46
C VAL A 37 -2.84 -22.79 24.02
N LYS A 38 -3.85 -23.65 23.93
CA LYS A 38 -3.70 -25.02 23.44
C LYS A 38 -4.56 -25.19 22.20
N SER A 39 -3.97 -25.73 21.13
CA SER A 39 -4.71 -26.03 19.90
C SER A 39 -4.84 -27.54 19.72
N SER A 40 -6.05 -28.05 19.49
CA SER A 40 -6.26 -29.45 19.09
C SER A 40 -6.02 -29.68 17.59
N THR A 41 -6.22 -28.65 16.75
CA THR A 41 -6.15 -28.73 15.29
C THR A 41 -4.84 -28.18 14.70
N GLY A 42 -4.07 -27.44 15.51
CA GLY A 42 -2.88 -26.71 15.10
C GLY A 42 -3.12 -25.21 14.87
N ILE A 43 -4.39 -24.78 14.73
CA ILE A 43 -4.74 -23.36 14.58
C ILE A 43 -5.27 -22.82 15.91
N SER A 44 -4.79 -21.66 16.35
CA SER A 44 -5.26 -20.98 17.57
C SER A 44 -4.85 -19.51 17.53
N ASP A 45 -5.39 -18.70 18.43
CA ASP A 45 -5.10 -17.27 18.51
C ASP A 45 -4.69 -16.89 19.93
N ILE A 46 -3.66 -16.06 20.07
CA ILE A 46 -3.37 -15.36 21.32
C ILE A 46 -4.10 -14.02 21.28
N MET A 47 -5.15 -13.89 22.09
CA MET A 47 -5.86 -12.63 22.30
C MET A 47 -5.33 -11.90 23.52
N ILE A 48 -4.72 -10.73 23.32
CA ILE A 48 -4.24 -9.87 24.40
C ILE A 48 -5.20 -8.69 24.53
N PRO A 49 -5.90 -8.55 25.67
CA PRO A 49 -6.97 -7.57 25.80
C PRO A 49 -6.43 -6.13 25.93
N PRO A 50 -7.27 -5.12 25.63
CA PRO A 50 -6.89 -3.70 25.65
C PRO A 50 -6.23 -3.22 26.95
N ASN A 51 -6.65 -3.75 28.11
CA ASN A 51 -6.09 -3.35 29.40
C ASN A 51 -4.64 -3.82 29.58
N LYS A 52 -4.20 -4.86 28.85
CA LYS A 52 -2.82 -5.36 28.86
C LYS A 52 -1.95 -4.64 27.86
N THR A 53 -2.48 -4.39 26.66
CA THR A 53 -1.77 -3.60 25.64
C THR A 53 -1.67 -2.12 26.00
N ALA A 54 -2.44 -1.64 26.98
CA ALA A 54 -2.29 -0.31 27.56
C ALA A 54 -0.96 -0.12 28.31
N ASP A 55 -0.34 -1.20 28.78
CA ASP A 55 0.96 -1.18 29.48
C ASP A 55 2.17 -1.24 28.51
N LEU A 56 1.91 -1.26 27.19
CA LEU A 56 2.96 -1.14 26.19
C LEU A 56 3.54 0.28 26.18
N SER A 57 4.85 0.38 26.02
CA SER A 57 5.53 1.65 25.86
C SER A 57 5.62 2.00 24.36
N PRO A 58 5.43 3.27 23.96
CA PRO A 58 5.67 3.68 22.58
C PRO A 58 7.08 3.30 22.11
N GLY A 59 7.19 2.74 20.91
CA GLY A 59 8.46 2.24 20.36
C GLY A 59 8.54 0.71 20.34
N ALA A 60 9.76 0.17 20.44
CA ALA A 60 10.00 -1.27 20.31
C ALA A 60 9.57 -2.04 21.57
N ASN A 61 8.76 -3.08 21.37
CA ASN A 61 8.32 -4.03 22.38
C ASN A 61 8.56 -5.45 21.84
N ASP A 62 8.64 -6.43 22.71
CA ASP A 62 8.96 -7.81 22.37
C ASP A 62 7.77 -8.73 22.62
N LEU A 63 7.60 -9.72 21.74
CA LEU A 63 6.73 -10.87 21.93
C LEU A 63 7.60 -12.12 21.83
N GLN A 64 7.50 -12.97 22.86
CA GLN A 64 8.15 -14.28 22.88
C GLN A 64 7.10 -15.37 23.01
N ILE A 65 7.19 -16.39 22.17
CA ILE A 65 6.31 -17.55 22.16
C ILE A 65 7.15 -18.83 22.26
N PHE A 66 6.74 -19.73 23.15
CA PHE A 66 7.30 -21.06 23.31
C PHE A 66 6.23 -22.10 23.03
N THR A 67 6.47 -23.02 22.11
CA THR A 67 5.51 -24.06 21.76
C THR A 67 6.05 -25.43 22.19
N VAL A 68 5.27 -26.15 23.00
CA VAL A 68 5.62 -27.48 23.52
C VAL A 68 4.61 -28.50 22.99
N SER A 69 5.10 -29.65 22.54
CA SER A 69 4.26 -30.78 22.12
C SER A 69 4.86 -32.10 22.58
N ASP A 70 4.04 -33.14 22.72
CA ASP A 70 4.51 -34.47 23.09
C ASP A 70 5.32 -35.16 21.97
N LEU A 71 5.29 -34.61 20.75
CA LEU A 71 5.98 -35.14 19.57
C LEU A 71 7.41 -34.62 19.42
N ALA A 72 7.78 -33.57 20.16
CA ALA A 72 9.08 -32.92 20.06
C ALA A 72 9.77 -32.82 21.43
N TYR A 73 11.04 -33.19 21.48
CA TYR A 73 11.83 -33.18 22.72
C TYR A 73 12.23 -31.77 23.17
N HIS A 74 12.26 -30.82 22.24
CA HIS A 74 12.63 -29.43 22.49
C HIS A 74 11.47 -28.51 22.08
N PRO A 75 11.21 -27.45 22.86
CA PRO A 75 10.23 -26.43 22.48
C PRO A 75 10.71 -25.65 21.26
N ASP A 76 9.76 -25.25 20.42
CA ASP A 76 10.00 -24.23 19.40
C ASP A 76 9.87 -22.84 20.03
N ILE A 77 10.73 -21.90 19.61
CA ILE A 77 10.85 -20.57 20.22
C ILE A 77 10.80 -19.52 19.12
N LEU A 78 9.74 -18.72 19.12
CA LEU A 78 9.65 -17.50 18.32
C LEU A 78 9.89 -16.30 19.22
N ARG A 79 10.85 -15.44 18.85
CA ARG A 79 11.02 -14.12 19.45
C ARG A 79 10.97 -13.07 18.35
N THR A 80 10.10 -12.09 18.53
CA THR A 80 9.94 -10.99 17.58
C THR A 80 9.76 -9.68 18.31
N SER A 81 10.16 -8.59 17.66
CA SER A 81 9.99 -7.24 18.17
C SER A 81 9.03 -6.48 17.26
N PHE A 82 8.17 -5.65 17.86
CA PHE A 82 7.20 -4.85 17.12
C PHE A 82 7.13 -3.43 17.68
N LEU A 83 6.71 -2.50 16.83
CA LEU A 83 6.51 -1.11 17.23
C LEU A 83 5.09 -0.90 17.77
N ALA A 84 4.99 -0.43 19.01
CA ALA A 84 3.76 0.08 19.60
C ALA A 84 3.68 1.60 19.41
N ILE A 85 2.49 2.09 19.06
CA ILE A 85 2.25 3.52 18.82
C ILE A 85 1.06 4.03 19.62
N ASN A 86 1.10 5.32 19.95
CA ASN A 86 -0.05 6.03 20.49
C ASN A 86 -1.04 6.33 19.36
N GLY A 87 -2.34 6.12 19.62
CA GLY A 87 -3.40 6.32 18.64
C GLY A 87 -3.70 5.08 17.80
N ASN A 88 -4.53 5.25 16.76
CA ASN A 88 -4.95 4.13 15.92
C ASN A 88 -3.99 3.97 14.74
N TYR A 89 -3.35 2.81 14.63
CA TYR A 89 -2.67 2.40 13.41
C TYR A 89 -3.72 2.15 12.31
N THR A 90 -3.60 2.90 11.22
CA THR A 90 -4.30 2.61 9.96
C THR A 90 -3.28 2.08 8.97
N MET A 91 -3.55 0.93 8.37
CA MET A 91 -2.76 0.43 7.25
C MET A 91 -2.67 1.53 6.18
N PRO A 92 -1.47 1.85 5.67
CA PRO A 92 -1.33 2.75 4.54
C PRO A 92 -2.19 2.22 3.40
N VAL A 93 -3.09 3.05 2.87
CA VAL A 93 -3.80 2.72 1.65
C VAL A 93 -2.78 2.92 0.52
N GLU A 94 -2.42 1.84 -0.16
CA GLU A 94 -1.68 1.91 -1.42
C GLU A 94 -2.34 2.97 -2.31
N PRO A 95 -1.58 3.93 -2.89
CA PRO A 95 -2.16 4.83 -3.87
C PRO A 95 -2.62 3.98 -5.05
N SER A 96 -3.92 3.68 -5.11
CA SER A 96 -4.51 3.00 -6.25
C SER A 96 -4.22 3.85 -7.47
N GLN A 97 -3.30 3.38 -8.31
CA GLN A 97 -2.88 3.90 -9.62
C GLN A 97 -3.29 5.35 -9.85
N ALA A 98 -2.32 6.27 -9.71
CA ALA A 98 -2.45 7.63 -10.21
C ALA A 98 -3.15 7.57 -11.57
N LEU A 99 -4.38 8.10 -11.61
CA LEU A 99 -5.21 8.08 -12.79
C LEU A 99 -4.46 8.93 -13.82
N TYR A 100 -3.73 8.29 -14.73
CA TYR A 100 -3.14 8.96 -15.87
C TYR A 100 -4.31 9.52 -16.66
N GLN A 101 -4.66 10.79 -16.40
CA GLN A 101 -5.57 11.52 -17.26
C GLN A 101 -4.90 11.57 -18.62
N SER A 102 -5.36 10.74 -19.55
CA SER A 102 -5.09 10.97 -20.96
C SER A 102 -5.62 12.37 -21.26
N ILE A 103 -4.72 13.32 -21.52
CA ILE A 103 -5.11 14.64 -22.01
C ILE A 103 -5.76 14.39 -23.37
N THR A 104 -7.09 14.31 -23.40
CA THR A 104 -7.82 14.36 -24.66
C THR A 104 -7.66 15.78 -25.17
N ALA A 105 -6.71 15.98 -26.09
CA ALA A 105 -6.53 17.27 -26.74
C ALA A 105 -7.85 17.61 -27.46
N ASN A 106 -8.58 18.59 -26.93
CA ASN A 106 -9.77 19.12 -27.57
C ASN A 106 -9.34 19.78 -28.89
N SER A 107 -9.54 19.06 -29.99
CA SER A 107 -9.05 19.37 -31.34
C SER A 107 -9.93 20.38 -32.08
N GLY A 108 -10.74 21.19 -31.38
CA GLY A 108 -11.65 22.17 -31.97
C GLY A 108 -10.98 23.22 -32.88
N TYR A 109 -9.66 23.41 -32.77
CA TYR A 109 -8.89 24.33 -33.63
C TYR A 109 -8.23 23.65 -34.85
N ILE A 110 -8.18 22.32 -34.92
CA ILE A 110 -7.62 21.57 -36.07
C ILE A 110 -8.34 21.91 -37.39
N PRO A 111 -9.69 22.00 -37.47
CA PRO A 111 -10.34 22.43 -38.71
C PRO A 111 -10.02 23.89 -39.07
N GLY A 112 -9.82 24.76 -38.07
CA GLY A 112 -9.50 26.17 -38.29
C GLY A 112 -8.10 26.38 -38.88
N ILE A 113 -7.08 25.70 -38.34
CA ILE A 113 -5.71 25.79 -38.85
C ILE A 113 -5.62 25.24 -40.29
N GLY A 114 -6.33 24.14 -40.59
CA GLY A 114 -6.38 23.57 -41.92
C GLY A 114 -6.94 24.53 -42.98
N LEU A 115 -8.01 25.26 -42.66
CA LEU A 115 -8.60 26.25 -43.56
C LEU A 115 -7.65 27.42 -43.87
N VAL A 116 -6.97 27.94 -42.85
CA VAL A 116 -6.02 29.06 -43.02
C VAL A 116 -4.84 28.63 -43.89
N ALA A 117 -4.24 27.46 -43.62
CA ALA A 117 -3.14 26.93 -44.43
C ALA A 117 -3.56 26.68 -45.89
N GLY A 118 -4.77 26.14 -46.11
CA GLY A 118 -5.33 25.92 -47.43
C GLY A 118 -5.49 27.21 -48.25
N LEU A 119 -6.04 28.27 -47.64
CA LEU A 119 -6.21 29.58 -48.30
C LEU A 119 -4.88 30.22 -48.68
N VAL A 120 -3.86 30.11 -47.83
CA VAL A 120 -2.51 30.63 -48.12
C VAL A 120 -1.92 29.90 -49.32
N LEU A 121 -2.00 28.57 -49.37
CA LEU A 121 -1.50 27.78 -50.50
C LEU A 121 -2.24 28.11 -51.80
N LEU A 122 -3.56 28.24 -51.77
CA LEU A 122 -4.38 28.65 -52.92
C LEU A 122 -3.99 30.04 -53.43
N GLY A 123 -3.79 30.99 -52.52
CA GLY A 123 -3.33 32.34 -52.85
C GLY A 123 -1.95 32.35 -53.53
N VAL A 124 -1.01 31.52 -53.06
CA VAL A 124 0.32 31.38 -53.67
C VAL A 124 0.23 30.77 -55.06
N ILE A 125 -0.59 29.73 -55.26
CA ILE A 125 -0.80 29.10 -56.57
C ILE A 125 -1.40 30.11 -57.56
N LEU A 126 -2.49 30.78 -57.18
CA LEU A 126 -3.14 31.79 -58.03
C LEU A 126 -2.19 32.94 -58.39
N ARG A 127 -1.36 33.40 -57.43
CA ARG A 127 -0.36 34.44 -57.67
C ARG A 127 0.73 33.98 -58.65
N ARG A 128 1.16 32.71 -58.58
CA ARG A 128 2.12 32.16 -59.55
C ARG A 128 1.51 31.97 -60.94
N VAL A 129 0.26 31.52 -61.04
CA VAL A 129 -0.44 31.37 -62.32
C VAL A 129 -0.64 32.74 -62.98
N ARG A 130 -1.10 33.76 -62.25
CA ARG A 130 -1.24 35.13 -62.79
C ARG A 130 0.07 35.75 -63.26
N ARG A 131 1.21 35.41 -62.64
CA ARG A 131 2.54 35.86 -63.10
C ARG A 131 3.02 35.16 -64.37
N LYS A 132 2.45 34.00 -64.71
CA LYS A 132 2.80 33.22 -65.90
C LYS A 132 1.91 33.51 -67.12
N VAL A 133 0.83 34.28 -66.96
CA VAL A 133 0.03 34.75 -68.11
C VAL A 133 0.68 36.04 -68.65
N PRO A 134 1.29 36.04 -69.84
CA PRO A 134 1.70 37.27 -70.51
C PRO A 134 0.45 38.11 -70.79
N ARG A 135 0.54 39.44 -70.69
CA ARG A 135 -0.45 40.31 -71.33
C ARG A 135 -0.31 40.10 -72.83
N GLU A 136 -1.09 39.19 -73.40
CA GLU A 136 -1.30 39.16 -74.85
C GLU A 136 -2.05 40.43 -75.22
N GLY A 137 -1.34 41.30 -75.95
CA GLY A 137 -1.93 42.47 -76.58
C GLY A 137 -2.81 42.05 -77.75
N MET A 138 -3.79 42.90 -78.04
CA MET A 138 -4.39 43.02 -79.37
C MET A 138 -5.33 44.24 -79.39
N PRO A 139 -5.58 44.79 -80.58
CA PRO A 139 -4.69 45.55 -81.46
C PRO A 139 -4.73 47.07 -81.19
#